data_AF-A0AAJ3UC90-F1
#
_entry.id   AF-A0AAJ3UC90-F1
#
_cell.length_a   1.000
_cell.length_b   1.000
_cell.length_c   1.000
_cell.angle_alpha   90.00
_cell.angle_beta   90.00
_cell.angle_gamma   90.00
#
_symmetry.space_group_name_H-M   'P 1'
#
loop_
_entity.id
_entity.type
_entity.pdbx_description
1 polymer ?
#
loop_
_entity_poly.entity_id
_entity_poly.type
_entity_poly.pdbx_seq_one_letter_code
_entity_poly.pdbx_strand_id
1 'polypeptide(L)' 'MTHANAPLTPTGRLRMVHRHLHDGIPQAHVAAEFRVSRPTVATWVARY' A
#
# COMPACT_ATOMS: atom_id res chain seq x y z
N MET A 1 -1.96 16.10 -12.83
CA MET A 1 -0.89 16.03 -11.81
C MET A 1 -1.39 15.13 -10.69
N THR A 2 -0.85 13.93 -10.56
CA THR A 2 -1.27 12.98 -9.52
C THR A 2 -0.74 13.47 -8.18
N HIS A 3 -1.62 13.65 -7.18
CA HIS A 3 -1.23 14.15 -5.86
C HIS A 3 -0.10 13.29 -5.26
N ALA A 4 0.87 13.91 -4.58
CA ALA A 4 2.04 13.21 -4.06
C ALA A 4 1.70 12.06 -3.09
N ASN A 5 0.54 12.13 -2.42
CA ASN A 5 0.05 11.09 -1.52
C ASN A 5 -0.89 10.08 -2.20
N ALA A 6 -0.99 10.07 -3.53
CA ALA A 6 -1.83 9.09 -4.21
C ALA A 6 -1.25 7.67 -4.05
N PRO A 7 -2.10 6.64 -3.81
CA PRO A 7 -1.68 5.29 -3.44
C PRO A 7 -0.73 4.61 -4.43
N LEU A 8 -0.93 4.89 -5.72
CA LEU A 8 -0.22 4.20 -6.81
C LEU A 8 0.97 4.99 -7.37
N THR A 9 1.39 6.06 -6.69
CA THR A 9 2.71 6.66 -6.93
C THR A 9 3.81 5.72 -6.41
N PRO A 10 5.06 5.82 -6.90
CA PRO A 10 6.17 5.02 -6.37
C PRO A 10 6.30 5.14 -4.84
N THR A 11 6.20 6.37 -4.31
CA THR A 11 6.22 6.65 -2.87
C THR A 11 5.00 6.08 -2.14
N GLY A 12 3.81 6.16 -2.74
CA GLY A 12 2.58 5.59 -2.19
C GLY A 12 2.67 4.08 -2.01
N ARG A 13 3.22 3.36 -3.00
CA ARG A 13 3.42 1.91 -2.94
C ARG A 13 4.42 1.51 -1.84
N LEU A 14 5.54 2.24 -1.73
CA LEU A 14 6.52 2.03 -0.66
C LEU A 14 5.89 2.21 0.72
N ARG A 15 5.11 3.29 0.92
CA ARG A 15 4.39 3.53 2.19
C ARG A 15 3.40 2.41 2.48
N MET A 16 2.66 1.95 1.48
CA MET A 16 1.69 0.86 1.61
C MET A 16 2.35 -0.45 2.04
N VAL A 17 3.48 -0.82 1.42
CA VAL A 17 4.24 -2.02 1.79
C VAL A 17 4.83 -1.87 3.19
N HIS A 18 5.42 -0.72 3.50
CA HIS A 18 6.02 -0.47 4.81
C HIS A 18 5.00 -0.59 5.94
N ARG A 19 3.78 -0.06 5.73
CA ARG A 19 2.66 -0.18 6.65
C ARG A 19 2.34 -1.63 7.02
N HIS A 20 2.44 -2.55 6.06
CA HIS A 20 2.20 -3.96 6.32
C HIS A 20 3.41 -4.66 6.95
N LEU A 21 4.59 -4.51 6.35
CA LEU A 21 5.78 -5.28 6.73
C LEU A 21 6.44 -4.79 8.02
N HIS A 22 6.48 -3.48 8.24
CA HIS A 22 7.16 -2.89 9.40
C HIS A 22 6.20 -2.53 10.52
N ASP A 23 5.03 -1.95 10.20
CA ASP A 23 4.05 -1.58 11.23
C ASP A 23 3.14 -2.76 11.62
N GLY A 24 3.24 -3.91 10.93
CA GLY A 24 2.47 -5.13 11.23
C GLY A 24 0.98 -5.03 10.92
N ILE A 25 0.54 -3.99 10.20
CA ILE A 25 -0.89 -3.75 9.93
C ILE A 25 -1.40 -4.81 8.94
N PRO A 26 -2.54 -5.48 9.19
CA PRO A 26 -3.10 -6.45 8.26
C PRO A 26 -3.40 -5.84 6.88
N GLN A 27 -3.17 -6.61 5.79
CA GLN A 27 -3.37 -6.15 4.42
C GLN A 27 -4.79 -5.61 4.13
N ALA A 28 -5.80 -6.11 4.85
CA ALA A 28 -7.18 -5.61 4.75
C ALA A 28 -7.33 -4.16 5.23
N HIS A 29 -6.67 -3.81 6.34
CA HIS A 29 -6.66 -2.44 6.85
C HIS A 29 -5.86 -1.51 5.95
N VAL A 30 -4.69 -1.96 5.49
CA VAL A 30 -3.88 -1.21 4.52
C VAL A 30 -4.66 -0.95 3.23
N ALA A 31 -5.38 -1.94 2.71
CA ALA A 31 -6.21 -1.78 1.52
C ALA A 31 -7.29 -0.70 1.70
N ALA A 32 -7.95 -0.67 2.86
CA ALA A 32 -8.95 0.34 3.20
C ALA A 32 -8.34 1.74 3.33
N GLU A 33 -7.20 1.87 4.01
CA GLU A 33 -6.47 3.14 4.19
C GLU A 33 -6.07 3.74 2.84
N PHE A 34 -5.52 2.92 1.94
CA PHE A 34 -5.06 3.34 0.62
C PHE A 34 -6.16 3.35 -0.45
N ARG A 35 -7.41 2.99 -0.10
CA ARG A 35 -8.55 2.89 -1.03
C ARG A 35 -8.25 2.03 -2.27
N VAL A 36 -7.61 0.89 -2.05
CA VAL A 36 -7.28 -0.11 -3.08
C VAL A 36 -7.85 -1.47 -2.71
N SER A 37 -7.82 -2.40 -3.65
CA SER A 37 -8.21 -3.78 -3.38
C SER A 37 -7.14 -4.51 -2.55
N ARG A 38 -7.53 -5.48 -1.72
CA ARG A 38 -6.59 -6.36 -0.99
C ARG A 38 -5.59 -7.07 -1.91
N PRO A 39 -6.00 -7.64 -3.08
CA PRO A 39 -5.04 -8.22 -4.04
C PRO A 39 -3.99 -7.23 -4.54
N THR A 40 -4.33 -5.94 -4.68
CA THR A 40 -3.35 -4.90 -5.02
C THR A 40 -2.27 -4.78 -3.96
N VAL A 41 -2.64 -4.77 -2.68
CA VAL A 41 -1.67 -4.75 -1.57
C VAL A 41 -0.77 -5.98 -1.62
N ALA A 42 -1.36 -7.18 -1.76
CA ALA A 42 -0.61 -8.44 -1.83
C ALA A 42 0.39 -8.45 -3.01
N THR A 43 0.00 -7.92 -4.17
CA THR A 43 0.88 -7.81 -5.35
C THR A 43 2.13 -6.98 -5.06
N TRP A 44 1.98 -5.86 -4.34
CA TRP A 44 3.11 -4.99 -4.02
C TRP A 44 3.93 -5.54 -2.87
N VAL A 45 3.31 -6.11 -1.84
CA VAL A 45 4.03 -6.79 -0.75
C VAL A 45 4.86 -7.95 -1.30
N ALA A 46 4.38 -8.71 -2.28
CA ALA A 46 5.17 -9.80 -2.88
C ALA A 46 6.34 -9.31 -3.77
N ARG A 47 6.36 -8.03 -4.15
CA ARG A 47 7.41 -7.44 -5.01
C ARG A 47 8.52 -6.76 -4.22
N TYR A 48 8.31 -6.48 -2.94
CA TYR A 48 9.23 -5.74 -2.06
C TYR A 48 9.63 -6.63 -0.90
#